data_AF-A0A7K5BKX3-F1
#
_entry.id   AF-A0A7K5BKX3-F1
#
_cell.length_a   1.000
_cell.length_b   1.000
_cell.length_c   1.000
_cell.angle_alpha   90.00
_cell.angle_beta   90.00
_cell.angle_gamma   90.00
#
_symmetry.space_group_name_H-M   'P 1'
#
loop_
_entity.id
_entity.type
_entity.pdbx_description
1 polymer ?
#
loop_
_entity_poly.entity_id
_entity_poly.type
_entity_poly.pdbx_seq_one_letter_code
_entity_poly.pdbx_strand_id
1 'polypeptide(L)'
;VSLCPPRPRGGIPALLRARGVPVLLRRLHVGDFLWVARERDPPAGHAPRELVLDVVVERKSAADLGNSLRDGRYREQKFRLRRSGLRCPIYLLEAPGEGEPLPLPLP
;
A
#
# COMPACT_ATOMS: atom_id res chain seq x y z
N VAL A 1 -20.19 -17.52 12.15
CA VAL A 1 -20.49 -16.12 12.56
C VAL A 1 -19.35 -15.24 12.08
N SER A 2 -19.55 -14.62 10.92
CA SER A 2 -18.55 -13.76 10.28
C SER A 2 -18.30 -12.52 11.14
N LEU A 3 -17.04 -12.30 11.52
CA LEU A 3 -16.60 -11.15 12.32
C LEU A 3 -15.97 -10.05 11.45
N CYS A 4 -16.15 -10.07 10.14
CA CYS A 4 -15.57 -9.03 9.30
C CYS A 4 -16.49 -7.80 9.25
N PRO A 5 -16.12 -6.66 9.86
CA PRO A 5 -16.94 -5.47 9.80
C PRO A 5 -17.14 -5.03 8.35
N PRO A 6 -18.29 -4.42 8.00
CA PRO A 6 -18.57 -3.97 6.65
C PRO A 6 -17.48 -3.03 6.16
N ARG A 7 -17.04 -3.22 4.90
CA ARG A 7 -15.99 -2.39 4.30
C ARG A 7 -16.37 -0.90 4.39
N PRO A 8 -15.53 -0.03 4.96
CA PRO A 8 -15.84 1.37 5.15
C PRO A 8 -16.10 2.05 3.80
N ARG A 9 -17.19 2.83 3.71
CA ARG A 9 -17.43 3.71 2.56
C ARG A 9 -16.29 4.73 2.48
N GLY A 10 -15.56 4.76 1.36
CA GLY A 10 -14.39 5.65 1.15
C GLY A 10 -13.01 4.97 1.25
N GLY A 11 -12.96 3.65 1.42
CA GLY A 11 -11.72 2.87 1.33
C GLY A 11 -10.69 3.15 2.43
N ILE A 12 -9.44 2.76 2.18
CA ILE A 12 -8.34 2.90 3.15
C ILE A 12 -8.10 4.36 3.60
N PRO A 13 -8.13 5.38 2.72
CA PRO A 13 -7.91 6.76 3.15
C PRO A 13 -8.94 7.26 4.16
N ALA A 14 -10.23 6.93 3.96
CA ALA A 14 -11.28 7.29 4.91
C ALA A 14 -11.11 6.56 6.24
N LEU A 15 -10.73 5.27 6.20
CA LEU A 15 -10.48 4.45 7.37
C LEU A 15 -9.35 4.98 8.26
N LEU A 16 -8.26 5.43 7.62
CA LEU A 16 -7.09 5.99 8.30
C LEU A 16 -7.43 7.35 8.93
N ARG A 17 -8.13 8.22 8.19
CA ARG A 17 -8.57 9.52 8.72
C ARG A 17 -9.53 9.38 9.90
N ALA A 18 -10.45 8.42 9.86
CA ALA A 18 -11.34 8.12 10.98
C ALA A 18 -10.58 7.66 12.24
N ARG A 19 -9.35 7.14 12.09
CA ARG A 19 -8.43 6.79 13.19
C ARG A 19 -7.46 7.92 13.56
N GLY A 20 -7.65 9.13 13.05
CA GLY A 20 -6.77 10.26 13.32
C GLY A 20 -5.39 10.17 12.65
N VAL A 21 -5.22 9.27 11.67
CA VAL A 21 -3.97 9.15 10.92
C VAL A 21 -3.98 10.17 9.77
N PRO A 22 -3.00 11.10 9.69
CA PRO A 22 -2.89 12.01 8.56
C PRO A 22 -2.60 11.25 7.26
N VAL A 23 -3.32 11.57 6.19
CA VAL A 23 -3.18 10.90 4.88
C VAL A 23 -2.97 11.94 3.78
N LEU A 24 -1.86 11.78 3.06
CA LEU A 24 -1.59 12.48 1.80
C LEU A 24 -1.87 11.55 0.62
N LEU A 25 -2.79 11.94 -0.25
CA LEU A 25 -3.11 11.18 -1.47
C LEU A 25 -2.34 11.75 -2.65
N ARG A 26 -1.39 10.97 -3.17
CA ARG A 26 -0.58 11.32 -4.34
C ARG A 26 -0.39 10.06 -5.19
N ARG A 27 -0.14 10.25 -6.49
CA ARG A 27 0.16 9.16 -7.39
C ARG A 27 1.60 8.69 -7.16
N LEU A 28 1.77 7.49 -6.64
CA LEU A 28 3.08 6.85 -6.51
C LEU A 28 3.44 6.12 -7.81
N HIS A 29 4.71 6.14 -8.16
CA HIS A 29 5.20 5.40 -9.32
C HIS A 29 5.43 3.92 -8.97
N VAL A 30 5.69 3.62 -7.71
CA VAL A 30 5.96 2.29 -7.15
C VAL A 30 5.42 2.21 -5.72
N GLY A 31 4.86 1.06 -5.33
CA GLY A 31 4.19 0.88 -4.04
C GLY A 31 2.80 1.54 -3.98
N ASP A 32 2.06 1.20 -2.93
CA ASP A 32 0.73 1.73 -2.61
C ASP A 32 0.79 2.73 -1.46
N PHE A 33 1.67 2.51 -0.48
CA PHE A 33 1.87 3.42 0.64
C PHE A 33 3.36 3.65 0.91
N LEU A 34 3.68 4.87 1.33
CA LEU A 34 4.99 5.24 1.88
C LEU A 34 4.79 6.34 2.92
N TRP A 35 5.84 6.62 3.68
CA TRP A 35 5.85 7.73 4.63
C TRP A 35 6.76 8.84 4.12
N VAL A 36 6.35 10.07 4.38
CA VAL A 36 7.16 11.26 4.12
C VAL A 36 7.42 12.00 5.42
N ALA A 37 8.68 12.31 5.69
CA ALA A 37 9.06 13.29 6.68
C ALA A 37 8.90 14.66 6.02
N ARG A 38 7.99 15.47 6.56
CA ARG A 38 7.67 16.80 6.04
C ARG A 38 8.18 17.87 7.02
N GLU A 39 8.85 18.88 6.47
CA GLU A 39 9.30 20.06 7.21
C GLU A 39 8.10 20.77 7.86
N ARG A 40 8.23 21.10 9.16
CA ARG A 40 7.15 21.73 9.95
C ARG A 40 7.08 23.24 9.72
N ASP A 41 8.25 23.89 9.69
CA ASP A 41 8.38 25.35 9.67
C ASP A 41 9.20 25.78 8.44
N PRO A 42 8.64 25.71 7.23
CA PRO A 42 9.37 26.11 6.03
C PRO A 42 9.62 27.62 5.99
N PRO A 43 10.73 28.08 5.38
CA PRO A 43 10.98 29.49 5.15
C PRO A 43 9.83 30.16 4.40
N ALA A 44 9.57 31.44 4.68
CA ALA A 44 8.51 32.19 4.02
C ALA A 44 8.66 32.14 2.49
N GLY A 45 7.55 31.90 1.79
CA GLY A 45 7.52 31.76 0.33
C GLY A 45 8.03 30.41 -0.22
N HIS A 46 8.43 29.46 0.64
CA HIS A 46 8.93 28.16 0.21
C HIS A 46 7.95 27.03 0.57
N ALA A 47 7.84 26.04 -0.31
CA ALA A 47 7.15 24.80 0.02
C ALA A 47 7.97 23.99 1.04
N PRO A 48 7.32 23.26 1.96
CA PRO A 48 8.02 22.41 2.91
C PRO A 48 8.81 21.33 2.19
N ARG A 49 10.04 21.12 2.63
CA ARG A 49 10.85 20.00 2.18
C ARG A 49 10.20 18.69 2.60
N GLU A 50 10.29 17.69 1.71
CA GLU A 50 9.78 16.35 1.95
C GLU A 50 10.88 15.32 1.68
N LEU A 51 11.04 14.39 2.61
CA LEU A 51 11.94 13.24 2.47
C LEU A 51 11.10 11.97 2.53
N VAL A 52 11.26 11.10 1.54
CA VAL A 52 10.63 9.77 1.54
C VAL A 52 11.39 8.88 2.52
N LEU A 53 10.67 8.26 3.45
CA LEU A 53 11.24 7.25 4.33
C LEU A 53 11.49 5.97 3.53
N ASP A 54 12.44 5.18 4.00
CA ASP A 54 12.94 3.98 3.31
C ASP A 54 11.94 2.80 3.25
N VAL A 55 10.78 2.97 3.88
CA VAL A 55 9.71 1.96 3.97
C VAL A 55 8.65 2.21 2.91
N VAL A 56 8.33 1.17 2.14
CA VAL A 56 7.27 1.17 1.14
C VAL A 56 6.39 -0.04 1.31
N VAL A 57 5.08 0.14 1.19
CA VAL A 57 4.10 -0.95 1.26
C VAL A 57 3.54 -1.21 -0.13
N GLU A 58 3.60 -2.46 -0.56
CA GLU A 58 2.87 -2.98 -1.72
C GLU A 58 1.68 -3.80 -1.21
N ARG A 59 0.47 -3.33 -1.49
CA ARG A 59 -0.78 -3.97 -1.09
C ARG A 59 -1.24 -4.90 -2.21
N LYS A 60 -1.61 -6.14 -1.85
CA LYS A 60 -2.09 -7.13 -2.81
C LYS A 60 -3.33 -7.83 -2.27
N SER A 61 -4.44 -7.75 -3.00
CA SER A 61 -5.60 -8.59 -2.73
C SER A 61 -5.29 -10.05 -3.09
N ALA A 62 -5.98 -10.99 -2.45
CA ALA A 62 -5.85 -12.42 -2.76
C ALA A 62 -6.09 -12.71 -4.26
N ALA A 63 -7.18 -12.22 -4.85
CA ALA A 63 -7.42 -12.41 -6.29
C ALA A 63 -6.34 -11.77 -7.17
N ASP A 64 -5.90 -10.55 -6.86
CA ASP A 64 -4.84 -9.88 -7.64
C ASP A 64 -3.52 -10.63 -7.55
N LEU A 65 -3.21 -11.24 -6.41
CA LEU A 65 -2.02 -12.06 -6.24
C LEU A 65 -2.07 -13.27 -7.19
N GLY A 66 -3.16 -14.03 -7.17
CA GLY A 66 -3.35 -15.19 -8.04
C GLY A 66 -3.22 -14.84 -9.52
N ASN A 67 -3.88 -13.77 -9.96
CA ASN A 67 -3.79 -13.30 -11.35
C ASN A 67 -2.38 -12.84 -11.71
N SER A 68 -1.72 -12.08 -10.84
CA SER A 68 -0.38 -11.53 -11.10
C SER A 68 0.74 -12.57 -11.07
N LEU A 69 0.53 -13.71 -10.41
CA LEU A 69 1.43 -14.87 -10.47
C LEU A 69 1.34 -15.57 -11.82
N ARG A 70 0.12 -15.70 -12.36
CA ARG A 70 -0.13 -16.39 -13.64
C ARG A 70 0.41 -15.62 -14.84
N ASP A 71 0.22 -14.31 -14.88
CA ASP A 71 0.64 -13.47 -16.01
C ASP A 71 2.05 -12.84 -15.83
N GLY A 72 2.73 -13.15 -14.75
CA GLY A 72 4.11 -12.71 -14.49
C GLY A 72 4.27 -11.29 -13.94
N ARG A 73 3.19 -10.49 -13.85
CA ARG A 73 3.23 -9.11 -13.31
C ARG A 73 3.79 -9.04 -11.91
N TYR A 74 3.59 -10.06 -11.09
CA TYR A 74 4.15 -10.10 -9.73
C TYR A 74 5.68 -10.00 -9.73
N ARG A 75 6.37 -10.66 -10.67
CA ARG A 75 7.84 -10.61 -10.74
C ARG A 75 8.32 -9.22 -11.17
N GLU A 76 7.64 -8.60 -12.13
CA GLU A 76 7.94 -7.25 -12.61
C GLU A 76 7.73 -6.20 -11.50
N GLN A 77 6.61 -6.26 -10.78
CA GLN A 77 6.32 -5.37 -9.65
C GLN A 77 7.40 -5.44 -8.57
N LYS A 78 7.79 -6.66 -8.17
CA LYS A 78 8.90 -6.87 -7.23
C LYS A 78 10.24 -6.35 -7.75
N PHE A 79 10.51 -6.50 -9.04
CA PHE A 79 11.72 -5.97 -9.66
C PHE A 79 11.76 -4.44 -9.58
N ARG A 80 10.66 -3.77 -9.92
CA ARG A 80 10.53 -2.30 -9.85
C ARG A 80 10.69 -1.78 -8.41
N LEU A 81 10.06 -2.44 -7.43
CA LEU A 81 10.24 -2.12 -6.00
C LEU A 81 11.71 -2.22 -5.58
N ARG A 82 12.39 -3.33 -5.90
CA ARG A 82 13.82 -3.52 -5.56
C ARG A 82 14.75 -2.49 -6.22
N ARG A 83 14.37 -1.98 -7.39
CA ARG A 83 15.14 -0.96 -8.14
C ARG A 83 14.76 0.48 -7.77
N SER A 84 13.79 0.69 -6.88
CA SER A 84 13.30 2.03 -6.53
C SER A 84 14.21 2.81 -5.58
N GLY A 85 15.22 2.16 -4.98
CA GLY A 85 16.05 2.74 -3.92
C GLY A 85 15.43 2.64 -2.52
N LEU A 86 14.17 2.22 -2.40
CA LEU A 86 13.50 1.93 -1.13
C LEU A 86 13.92 0.52 -0.66
N ARG A 87 14.63 0.46 0.46
CA ARG A 87 15.30 -0.76 0.94
C ARG A 87 14.40 -1.61 1.83
N CYS A 88 13.30 -1.07 2.33
CA CYS A 88 12.37 -1.77 3.22
C CYS A 88 10.98 -1.95 2.56
N PRO A 89 10.83 -2.87 1.59
CA PRO A 89 9.53 -3.22 1.05
C PRO A 89 8.75 -4.12 2.02
N ILE A 90 7.50 -3.75 2.29
CA ILE A 90 6.52 -4.51 3.08
C ILE A 90 5.40 -4.95 2.13
N TYR A 91 5.11 -6.25 2.08
CA TYR A 91 3.96 -6.76 1.32
C TYR A 91 2.77 -6.91 2.24
N LEU A 92 1.71 -6.13 2.01
CA LEU A 92 0.44 -6.24 2.71
C LEU A 92 -0.50 -7.12 1.90
N LEU A 93 -0.56 -8.40 2.25
CA LEU A 93 -1.49 -9.35 1.63
C LEU A 93 -2.82 -9.31 2.37
N GLU A 94 -3.89 -9.05 1.64
CA GLU A 94 -5.23 -9.09 2.21
C GLU A 94 -5.79 -10.51 2.18
N ALA A 95 -6.56 -10.87 3.20
CA ALA A 95 -7.34 -12.08 3.19
C ALA A 95 -8.35 -12.06 2.02
N PRO A 96 -8.67 -13.21 1.43
CA PRO A 96 -9.75 -13.29 0.45
C PRO A 96 -11.04 -12.74 1.05
N GLY A 97 -11.86 -12.10 0.21
CA GLY A 97 -13.23 -11.80 0.59
C GLY A 97 -14.00 -13.09 0.89
N GLU A 98 -15.10 -12.98 1.66
CA GLU A 98 -15.98 -14.14 1.85
C GLU A 98 -16.46 -14.66 0.49
N GLY A 99 -16.28 -15.96 0.25
CA GLY A 99 -16.63 -16.62 -1.01
C GLY A 99 -15.59 -16.48 -2.13
N GLU A 100 -14.47 -15.81 -1.90
CA GLU A 100 -13.39 -15.69 -2.88
C GLU A 100 -12.42 -16.87 -2.76
N PRO A 101 -12.11 -17.59 -3.86
CA PRO A 101 -11.22 -18.73 -3.80
C PRO A 101 -9.81 -18.30 -3.38
N LEU A 102 -9.20 -19.08 -2.47
CA LEU A 102 -7.81 -18.86 -2.07
C LEU A 102 -6.90 -18.90 -3.31
N PRO A 103 -6.00 -17.92 -3.47
CA PRO A 103 -5.18 -17.81 -4.67
C PRO A 103 -4.16 -18.94 -4.83
N LEU A 104 -3.89 -19.69 -3.76
CA LEU A 104 -3.03 -20.88 -3.73
C LEU A 104 -3.56 -21.85 -2.66
N PRO A 105 -3.41 -23.18 -2.84
CA PRO A 105 -3.54 -24.10 -1.72
C PRO A 105 -2.43 -23.77 -0.72
N LEU A 106 -2.81 -23.35 0.49
CA LEU A 106 -1.87 -23.29 1.61
C LEU A 106 -1.55 -24.73 2.04
N PRO A 107 -0.30 -25.04 2.45
CA PRO A 107 0.03 -26.34 3.02
C PRO A 107 -0.73 -26.62 4.32
#